data_AF-K0Q4T3-F1
#
_entry.id   AF-K0Q4T3-F1
#
_cell.length_a   1.000
_cell.length_b   1.000
_cell.length_c   1.000
_cell.angle_alpha   90.00
_cell.angle_beta   90.00
_cell.angle_gamma   90.00
#
_symmetry.space_group_name_H-M   'P 1'
#
loop_
_entity.id
_entity.type
_entity.pdbx_description
1 polymer ?
#
loop_
_entity_poly.entity_id
_entity_poly.type
_entity_poly.pdbx_seq_one_letter_code
_entity_poly.pdbx_strand_id
1 'polypeptide(L)'
;MIEALDVLGLRPIKILFTTMAAALMATTAFTADPIPADLRAMALATFKALPSTTPAVVNNPITPEKIVLGKALFFDPRVSASGVFSCNSCHNLATGGDDNLETSIGHGWQKGPRNAPTALNAVFNIAQFWDGRAEDLKAQAKGPVQASVEMANTPGQVIATLKSMPQYVEWFSAAFAGDADPVTFDNFAKAIEAFEATLVTPAPFDAFLNGDDAAMTSEQKQGLTLFMEKGC
;
A
#
# COMPACT_ATOMS: atom_id res chain seq x y z
N MET A 1 84.90 19.32 -62.38
CA MET A 1 84.31 17.96 -62.42
C MET A 1 83.50 17.78 -61.15
N ILE A 2 82.19 17.55 -61.32
CA ILE A 2 81.23 16.91 -60.39
C ILE A 2 80.84 17.79 -59.18
N GLU A 3 79.74 18.56 -59.24
CA GLU A 3 78.34 18.19 -58.91
C GLU A 3 78.13 17.51 -57.54
N ALA A 4 77.48 18.21 -56.60
CA ALA A 4 76.14 17.85 -56.09
C ALA A 4 75.77 18.64 -54.81
N LEU A 5 74.57 19.20 -54.85
CA LEU A 5 73.78 19.77 -53.74
C LEU A 5 73.22 18.65 -52.85
N ASP A 6 73.08 18.91 -51.55
CA ASP A 6 71.87 18.72 -50.70
C ASP A 6 72.29 18.69 -49.21
N VAL A 7 72.07 19.74 -48.40
CA VAL A 7 70.82 20.25 -47.81
C VAL A 7 70.35 19.41 -46.61
N LEU A 8 70.56 20.03 -45.43
CA LEU A 8 69.74 20.06 -44.21
C LEU A 8 69.40 18.76 -43.45
N GLY A 9 69.66 18.82 -42.14
CA GLY A 9 68.65 18.40 -41.16
C GLY A 9 69.05 17.37 -40.12
N LEU A 10 70.13 17.59 -39.37
CA LEU A 10 70.34 16.88 -38.10
C LEU A 10 69.28 17.36 -37.08
N ARG A 11 68.25 16.54 -36.85
CA ARG A 11 67.37 16.65 -35.68
C ARG A 11 67.76 15.56 -34.66
N PRO A 12 67.87 15.90 -33.37
CA PRO A 12 68.25 14.92 -32.35
C PRO A 12 67.12 13.91 -32.15
N ILE A 13 67.49 12.64 -32.04
CA ILE A 13 66.61 11.53 -31.65
C ILE A 13 66.15 11.81 -30.22
N LYS A 14 64.93 12.34 -30.06
CA LYS A 14 64.23 12.35 -28.77
C LYS A 14 63.67 10.94 -28.57
N ILE A 15 64.34 10.17 -27.73
CA ILE A 15 63.86 8.90 -27.19
C ILE A 15 62.54 9.20 -26.47
N LEU A 16 61.43 8.76 -27.05
CA LEU A 16 60.11 8.85 -26.45
C LEU A 16 60.04 7.79 -25.35
N PHE A 17 60.39 8.15 -24.12
CA PHE A 17 60.01 7.37 -22.95
C PHE A 17 58.51 7.57 -22.74
N THR A 18 57.70 6.71 -23.35
CA THR A 18 56.29 6.56 -23.01
C THR A 18 56.24 5.98 -21.60
N THR A 19 56.12 6.83 -20.58
CA THR A 19 55.76 6.41 -19.23
C THR A 19 54.34 5.86 -19.28
N MET A 20 54.21 4.54 -19.43
CA MET A 20 52.95 3.85 -19.25
C MET A 20 52.60 3.91 -17.76
N ALA A 21 51.96 5.01 -17.34
CA ALA A 21 51.34 5.10 -16.03
C ALA A 21 50.17 4.11 -16.02
N ALA A 22 50.40 2.91 -15.52
CA ALA A 22 49.34 1.98 -15.16
C ALA A 22 48.52 2.63 -14.04
N ALA A 23 47.45 3.32 -14.39
CA ALA A 23 46.44 3.76 -13.45
C ALA A 23 45.79 2.48 -12.88
N LEU A 24 46.26 2.05 -11.71
CA LEU A 24 45.65 0.99 -10.94
C LEU A 24 44.27 1.52 -10.50
N MET A 25 43.23 1.24 -11.29
CA MET A 25 41.86 1.40 -10.82
C MET A 25 41.68 0.38 -9.69
N ALA A 26 41.87 0.83 -8.45
CA ALA A 26 41.45 0.08 -7.28
C ALA A 26 39.93 -0.04 -7.37
N THR A 27 39.45 -1.17 -7.90
CA THR A 27 38.05 -1.54 -7.76
C THR A 27 37.84 -1.85 -6.29
N THR A 28 37.40 -0.86 -5.52
CA THR A 28 36.79 -1.10 -4.22
C THR A 28 35.56 -1.94 -4.49
N ALA A 29 35.71 -3.26 -4.39
CA ALA A 29 34.56 -4.14 -4.26
C ALA A 29 33.85 -3.69 -2.99
N PHE A 30 32.68 -3.06 -3.14
CA PHE A 30 31.76 -2.86 -2.03
C PHE A 30 31.38 -4.26 -1.54
N THR A 31 32.07 -4.75 -0.52
CA THR A 31 31.64 -5.93 0.22
C THR A 31 30.37 -5.50 0.92
N ALA A 32 29.23 -6.01 0.48
CA ALA A 32 27.99 -5.81 1.20
C ALA A 32 28.17 -6.28 2.64
N ASP A 33 27.65 -5.52 3.59
CA ASP A 33 27.76 -5.85 5.00
C ASP A 33 27.23 -7.27 5.27
N PRO A 34 27.87 -8.03 6.16
CA PRO A 34 27.47 -9.40 6.42
C PRO A 34 26.05 -9.43 7.00
N ILE A 35 25.20 -10.31 6.46
CA ILE A 35 23.86 -10.56 7.00
C ILE A 35 24.02 -11.17 8.40
N PRO A 36 23.42 -10.57 9.45
CA PRO A 36 23.48 -11.13 10.81
C PRO A 36 22.90 -12.54 10.86
N ALA A 37 23.57 -13.45 11.56
CA ALA A 37 23.11 -14.84 11.69
C ALA A 37 21.76 -14.95 12.45
N ASP A 38 21.45 -13.96 13.28
CA ASP A 38 20.23 -13.84 14.08
C ASP A 38 19.22 -12.83 13.49
N LEU A 39 19.35 -12.46 12.21
CA LEU A 39 18.52 -11.43 11.56
C LEU A 39 17.01 -11.62 11.79
N ARG A 40 16.50 -12.86 11.72
CA ARG A 40 15.08 -13.14 11.96
C ARG A 40 14.66 -12.86 13.40
N ALA A 41 15.51 -13.20 14.37
CA ALA A 41 15.24 -12.93 15.79
C ALA A 41 15.23 -11.42 16.07
N MET A 42 16.15 -10.68 15.45
CA MET A 42 16.15 -9.21 15.49
C MET A 42 14.87 -8.65 14.85
N ALA A 43 14.47 -9.14 13.69
CA ALA A 43 13.25 -8.69 13.00
C ALA A 43 11.98 -8.95 13.83
N LEU A 44 11.87 -10.11 14.47
CA LEU A 44 10.73 -10.45 15.33
C LEU A 44 10.64 -9.60 16.61
N ALA A 45 11.70 -8.88 16.99
CA ALA A 45 11.63 -7.93 18.10
C ALA A 45 10.84 -6.66 17.76
N THR A 46 10.74 -6.32 16.46
CA THR A 46 10.09 -5.09 15.97
C THR A 46 8.84 -5.40 15.15
N PHE A 47 8.90 -6.40 14.28
CA PHE A 47 7.86 -6.73 13.31
C PHE A 47 7.05 -7.95 13.73
N LYS A 48 5.83 -8.03 13.20
CA LYS A 48 4.97 -9.22 13.31
C LYS A 48 4.50 -9.61 11.92
N ALA A 49 4.45 -10.90 11.66
CA ALA A 49 3.86 -11.41 10.44
C ALA A 49 2.36 -11.10 10.40
N LEU A 50 1.85 -10.76 9.22
CA LEU A 50 0.41 -10.68 9.00
C LEU A 50 -0.26 -12.04 9.25
N PRO A 51 -1.46 -12.07 9.85
CA PRO A 51 -2.19 -13.31 10.07
C PRO A 51 -2.65 -13.91 8.74
N SER A 52 -2.72 -15.24 8.68
CA SER A 52 -3.25 -15.98 7.52
C SER A 52 -4.78 -16.05 7.49
N THR A 53 -5.44 -15.49 8.52
CA THR A 53 -6.90 -15.48 8.67
C THR A 53 -7.38 -14.06 8.92
N THR A 54 -8.66 -13.81 8.62
CA THR A 54 -9.32 -12.53 8.94
C THR A 54 -9.19 -12.21 10.44
N PRO A 55 -8.66 -11.04 10.82
CA PRO A 55 -8.52 -10.66 12.22
C PRO A 55 -9.88 -10.41 12.86
N ALA A 56 -9.94 -10.58 14.18
CA ALA A 56 -11.09 -10.18 14.96
C ALA A 56 -11.15 -8.64 15.05
N VAL A 57 -12.33 -8.07 14.83
CA VAL A 57 -12.59 -6.64 14.98
C VAL A 57 -13.41 -6.40 16.24
N VAL A 58 -12.96 -5.47 17.08
CA VAL A 58 -13.59 -5.16 18.36
C VAL A 58 -15.03 -4.68 18.12
N ASN A 59 -16.00 -5.26 18.84
CA ASN A 59 -17.43 -4.92 18.72
C ASN A 59 -18.05 -5.10 17.32
N ASN A 60 -17.38 -5.82 16.41
CA ASN A 60 -17.92 -6.17 15.11
C ASN A 60 -17.50 -7.60 14.71
N PRO A 61 -18.20 -8.64 15.20
CA PRO A 61 -17.93 -10.01 14.79
C PRO A 61 -18.03 -10.15 13.27
N ILE A 62 -16.97 -10.67 12.64
CA ILE A 62 -16.91 -10.86 11.20
C ILE A 62 -17.64 -12.15 10.82
N THR A 63 -18.67 -12.03 9.99
CA THR A 63 -19.45 -13.18 9.48
C THR A 63 -19.46 -13.18 7.96
N PRO A 64 -19.67 -14.35 7.30
CA PRO A 64 -19.79 -14.41 5.85
C PRO A 64 -20.84 -13.44 5.28
N GLU A 65 -21.97 -13.29 5.96
CA GLU A 65 -23.07 -12.40 5.54
C GLU A 65 -22.65 -10.93 5.56
N LYS A 66 -21.91 -10.50 6.59
CA LYS A 66 -21.36 -9.13 6.65
C LYS A 66 -20.28 -8.91 5.59
N ILE A 67 -19.43 -9.89 5.32
CA ILE A 67 -18.40 -9.78 4.27
C ILE A 67 -19.06 -9.62 2.91
N VAL A 68 -20.08 -10.42 2.60
CA VAL A 68 -20.81 -10.33 1.31
C VAL A 68 -21.49 -8.97 1.17
N LEU A 69 -22.20 -8.50 2.20
CA LEU A 69 -22.84 -7.19 2.20
C LEU A 69 -21.80 -6.07 2.08
N GLY A 70 -20.72 -6.11 2.87
CA GLY A 70 -19.64 -5.14 2.85
C GLY A 70 -18.98 -5.03 1.49
N LYS A 71 -18.71 -6.18 0.85
CA LYS A 71 -18.19 -6.24 -0.51
C LYS A 71 -19.16 -5.58 -1.49
N ALA A 72 -20.45 -5.87 -1.42
CA ALA A 72 -21.42 -5.21 -2.29
C ALA A 72 -21.37 -3.68 -2.12
N LEU A 73 -21.37 -3.20 -0.88
CA LEU A 73 -21.33 -1.76 -0.56
C LEU A 73 -20.03 -1.09 -1.01
N PHE A 74 -18.87 -1.72 -0.84
CA PHE A 74 -17.56 -1.18 -1.23
C PHE A 74 -17.48 -0.86 -2.73
N PHE A 75 -18.16 -1.65 -3.56
CA PHE A 75 -18.17 -1.49 -5.00
C PHE A 75 -19.39 -0.73 -5.54
N ASP A 76 -20.39 -0.40 -4.71
CA ASP A 76 -21.64 0.20 -5.17
C ASP A 76 -21.54 1.72 -5.29
N PRO A 77 -21.56 2.30 -6.50
CA PRO A 77 -21.43 3.74 -6.64
C PRO A 77 -22.71 4.50 -6.25
N ARG A 78 -23.84 3.81 -6.06
CA ARG A 78 -25.13 4.42 -5.67
C ARG A 78 -25.12 4.94 -4.24
N VAL A 79 -24.09 4.63 -3.46
CA VAL A 79 -23.88 5.20 -2.13
C VAL A 79 -23.23 6.58 -2.17
N SER A 80 -22.76 7.07 -3.33
CA SER A 80 -22.42 8.49 -3.52
C SER A 80 -23.62 9.30 -4.01
N ALA A 81 -23.59 10.62 -3.80
CA ALA A 81 -24.67 11.51 -4.25
C ALA A 81 -24.81 11.55 -5.77
N SER A 82 -23.72 11.32 -6.51
CA SER A 82 -23.72 11.31 -7.98
C SER A 82 -24.05 9.93 -8.56
N GLY A 83 -24.00 8.86 -7.77
CA GLY A 83 -24.18 7.50 -8.26
C GLY A 83 -23.01 6.97 -9.11
N VAL A 84 -21.86 7.65 -9.13
CA VAL A 84 -20.69 7.29 -9.97
C VAL A 84 -19.41 6.96 -9.19
N PHE A 85 -19.37 7.19 -7.87
CA PHE A 85 -18.19 6.95 -7.03
C PHE A 85 -18.50 5.89 -5.99
N SER A 86 -17.65 4.88 -5.87
CA SER A 86 -17.66 3.89 -4.78
C SER A 86 -16.35 3.94 -4.00
N CYS A 87 -16.22 3.15 -2.93
CA CYS A 87 -14.96 3.03 -2.20
C CYS A 87 -13.83 2.59 -3.14
N ASN A 88 -14.12 1.64 -4.04
CA ASN A 88 -13.16 1.16 -5.04
C ASN A 88 -12.73 2.23 -6.08
N SER A 89 -13.46 3.34 -6.22
CA SER A 89 -13.02 4.43 -7.11
C SER A 89 -11.73 5.09 -6.61
N CYS A 90 -11.53 5.17 -5.29
CA CYS A 90 -10.33 5.74 -4.67
C CYS A 90 -9.41 4.66 -4.07
N HIS A 91 -9.95 3.48 -3.79
CA HIS A 91 -9.24 2.34 -3.19
C HIS A 91 -9.27 1.13 -4.11
N ASN A 92 -8.67 1.25 -5.29
CA ASN A 92 -8.81 0.25 -6.34
C ASN A 92 -7.99 -1.01 -5.99
N LEU A 93 -8.71 -2.09 -5.65
CA LEU A 93 -8.10 -3.33 -5.19
C LEU A 93 -7.25 -4.03 -6.27
N ALA A 94 -7.43 -3.69 -7.55
CA ALA A 94 -6.64 -4.24 -8.64
C ALA A 94 -5.28 -3.55 -8.83
N THR A 95 -5.08 -2.37 -8.23
CA THR A 95 -3.89 -1.53 -8.43
C THR A 95 -3.20 -1.15 -7.11
N GLY A 96 -3.31 -1.98 -6.09
CA GLY A 96 -2.64 -1.76 -4.81
C GLY A 96 -3.55 -1.20 -3.70
N GLY A 97 -4.86 -1.06 -3.96
CA GLY A 97 -5.86 -0.64 -2.96
C GLY A 97 -5.93 0.86 -2.72
N ASP A 98 -5.21 1.66 -3.51
CA ASP A 98 -5.32 3.11 -3.64
C ASP A 98 -5.68 3.50 -5.09
N ASP A 99 -5.66 4.79 -5.43
CA ASP A 99 -5.96 5.29 -6.78
C ASP A 99 -4.71 5.65 -7.60
N ASN A 100 -3.52 5.53 -7.03
CA ASN A 100 -2.24 5.92 -7.65
C ASN A 100 -2.20 7.38 -8.15
N LEU A 101 -2.98 8.28 -7.54
CA LEU A 101 -2.96 9.71 -7.84
C LEU A 101 -2.25 10.49 -6.73
N GLU A 102 -1.69 11.66 -7.06
CA GLU A 102 -1.19 12.60 -6.06
C GLU A 102 -2.30 12.99 -5.06
N THR A 103 -3.51 13.22 -5.58
CA THR A 103 -4.73 13.46 -4.80
C THR A 103 -5.93 12.89 -5.53
N SER A 104 -6.89 12.35 -4.77
CA SER A 104 -8.07 11.70 -5.33
C SER A 104 -9.02 12.69 -6.01
N ILE A 105 -9.75 12.20 -7.02
CA ILE A 105 -10.80 12.95 -7.70
C ILE A 105 -12.15 12.40 -7.23
N GLY A 106 -12.99 13.25 -6.66
CA GLY A 106 -14.32 12.87 -6.19
C GLY A 106 -15.44 13.69 -6.81
N HIS A 107 -16.50 13.88 -6.02
CA HIS A 107 -17.75 14.48 -6.46
C HIS A 107 -17.55 15.81 -7.19
N GLY A 108 -18.21 15.96 -8.35
CA GLY A 108 -18.07 17.15 -9.19
C GLY A 108 -16.68 17.32 -9.82
N TRP A 109 -15.90 16.24 -9.92
CA TRP A 109 -14.52 16.24 -10.46
C TRP A 109 -13.56 17.11 -9.64
N GLN A 110 -13.88 17.30 -8.36
CA GLN A 110 -13.04 18.03 -7.43
C GLN A 110 -11.86 17.17 -7.03
N LYS A 111 -10.66 17.78 -7.02
CA LYS A 111 -9.47 17.16 -6.42
C LYS A 111 -9.52 17.37 -4.91
N GLY A 112 -9.38 16.28 -4.16
CA GLY A 112 -9.21 16.32 -2.72
C GLY A 112 -7.85 16.92 -2.33
N PRO A 113 -7.65 17.24 -1.05
CA PRO A 113 -6.39 17.81 -0.56
C PRO A 113 -5.31 16.77 -0.25
N ARG A 114 -5.60 15.47 -0.40
CA ARG A 114 -4.71 14.38 0.03
C ARG A 114 -4.76 13.19 -0.93
N ASN A 115 -3.68 12.41 -0.91
CA ASN A 115 -3.61 11.08 -1.50
C ASN A 115 -4.49 10.10 -0.70
N ALA A 116 -5.19 9.20 -1.40
CA ALA A 116 -5.90 8.09 -0.77
C ALA A 116 -4.89 7.00 -0.35
N PRO A 117 -4.82 6.64 0.94
CA PRO A 117 -4.00 5.50 1.37
C PRO A 117 -4.61 4.19 0.86
N THR A 118 -3.83 3.11 0.84
CA THR A 118 -4.37 1.80 0.47
C THR A 118 -5.41 1.29 1.48
N ALA A 119 -6.47 0.64 1.00
CA ALA A 119 -7.39 -0.13 1.83
C ALA A 119 -6.81 -1.49 2.28
N LEU A 120 -5.72 -1.96 1.65
CA LEU A 120 -5.10 -3.23 1.98
C LEU A 120 -4.39 -3.14 3.34
N ASN A 121 -4.59 -4.16 4.19
CA ASN A 121 -4.06 -4.25 5.55
C ASN A 121 -4.48 -3.12 6.50
N ALA A 122 -5.41 -2.23 6.09
CA ALA A 122 -5.80 -1.05 6.86
C ALA A 122 -6.38 -1.40 8.24
N VAL A 123 -6.94 -2.60 8.39
CA VAL A 123 -7.48 -3.13 9.66
C VAL A 123 -6.44 -3.22 10.79
N PHE A 124 -5.14 -3.27 10.46
CA PHE A 124 -4.07 -3.32 11.47
C PHE A 124 -3.55 -1.95 11.88
N ASN A 125 -3.97 -0.87 11.20
CA ASN A 125 -3.54 0.48 11.53
C ASN A 125 -4.22 0.95 12.82
N ILE A 126 -3.42 1.49 13.74
CA ILE A 126 -3.89 2.04 15.03
C ILE A 126 -4.71 3.32 14.82
N ALA A 127 -4.44 4.06 13.75
CA ALA A 127 -5.16 5.27 13.39
C ALA A 127 -5.53 5.22 11.91
N GLN A 128 -6.75 5.63 11.59
CA GLN A 128 -7.25 5.68 10.22
C GLN A 128 -7.18 7.12 9.67
N PHE A 129 -6.93 7.24 8.37
CA PHE A 129 -6.52 8.45 7.65
C PHE A 129 -5.11 8.99 8.00
N TRP A 130 -4.55 9.78 7.08
CA TRP A 130 -3.26 10.47 7.23
C TRP A 130 -3.15 11.41 8.44
N ASP A 131 -4.27 11.88 8.97
CA ASP A 131 -4.33 12.74 10.16
C ASP A 131 -4.79 11.98 11.42
N GLY A 132 -5.00 10.67 11.32
CA GLY A 132 -5.38 9.79 12.42
C GLY A 132 -6.73 10.13 13.06
N ARG A 133 -7.58 10.90 12.38
CA ARG A 133 -8.83 11.43 12.97
C ARG A 133 -9.92 10.37 13.17
N ALA A 134 -9.77 9.18 12.59
CA ALA A 134 -10.68 8.07 12.79
C ALA A 134 -10.01 7.00 13.65
N GLU A 135 -10.68 6.66 14.76
CA GLU A 135 -10.19 5.72 15.78
C GLU A 135 -10.22 4.26 15.30
N ASP A 136 -11.06 3.93 14.32
CA ASP A 136 -11.22 2.60 13.73
C ASP A 136 -11.74 2.67 12.28
N LEU A 137 -11.77 1.52 11.58
CA LEU A 137 -12.27 1.43 10.20
C LEU A 137 -13.76 1.75 10.11
N LYS A 138 -14.56 1.40 11.13
CA LYS A 138 -15.96 1.82 11.21
C LYS A 138 -16.13 3.35 11.17
N ALA A 139 -15.32 4.10 11.91
CA ALA A 139 -15.31 5.56 11.90
C ALA A 139 -14.75 6.10 10.58
N GLN A 140 -13.76 5.40 10.00
CA GLN A 140 -13.21 5.68 8.67
C GLN A 140 -14.33 5.61 7.62
N ALA A 141 -15.05 4.49 7.50
CA ALA A 141 -16.01 4.24 6.42
C ALA A 141 -17.17 5.25 6.37
N LYS A 142 -17.46 5.92 7.49
CA LYS A 142 -18.48 6.98 7.57
C LYS A 142 -18.01 8.32 6.99
N GLY A 143 -16.71 8.61 7.06
CA GLY A 143 -16.13 9.89 6.63
C GLY A 143 -16.25 10.14 5.12
N PRO A 144 -15.73 9.25 4.25
CA PRO A 144 -15.68 9.42 2.79
C PRO A 144 -17.05 9.59 2.16
N VAL A 145 -18.03 8.83 2.65
CA VAL A 145 -19.43 8.89 2.20
C VAL A 145 -20.01 10.29 2.38
N GLN A 146 -19.62 10.98 3.46
CA GLN A 146 -20.13 12.30 3.84
C GLN A 146 -19.27 13.46 3.34
N ALA A 147 -18.00 13.22 3.00
CA ALA A 147 -17.09 14.25 2.55
C ALA A 147 -17.51 14.83 1.19
N SER A 148 -17.69 16.15 1.14
CA SER A 148 -18.24 16.86 -0.04
C SER A 148 -17.37 16.80 -1.28
N VAL A 149 -16.05 16.61 -1.10
CA VAL A 149 -15.08 16.46 -2.19
C VAL A 149 -14.86 15.01 -2.60
N GLU A 150 -15.47 14.04 -1.89
CA GLU A 150 -15.33 12.61 -2.13
C GLU A 150 -16.66 12.05 -2.68
N MET A 151 -17.53 11.47 -1.82
CA MET A 151 -18.79 10.87 -2.26
C MET A 151 -20.00 11.80 -2.09
N ALA A 152 -19.86 12.86 -1.27
CA ALA A 152 -20.81 13.94 -1.08
C ALA A 152 -22.26 13.54 -0.74
N ASN A 153 -22.47 12.41 -0.06
CA ASN A 153 -23.80 11.93 0.29
C ASN A 153 -24.12 12.18 1.79
N THR A 154 -25.38 11.97 2.19
CA THR A 154 -25.79 12.05 3.60
C THR A 154 -26.20 10.67 4.12
N PRO A 155 -26.05 10.39 5.42
CA PRO A 155 -26.49 9.12 6.00
C PRO A 155 -27.96 8.79 5.66
N GLY A 156 -28.84 9.79 5.72
CA GLY A 156 -30.26 9.61 5.40
C GLY A 156 -30.50 9.21 3.95
N GLN A 157 -29.81 9.83 3.00
CA GLN A 157 -29.93 9.48 1.58
C GLN A 157 -29.34 8.10 1.27
N VAL A 158 -28.19 7.74 1.85
CA VAL A 158 -27.61 6.40 1.71
C VAL A 158 -28.61 5.34 2.17
N ILE A 159 -29.21 5.51 3.36
CA ILE A 159 -30.18 4.55 3.89
C ILE A 159 -31.48 4.52 3.08
N ALA A 160 -31.96 5.66 2.59
CA ALA A 160 -33.11 5.68 1.69
C ALA A 160 -32.83 4.90 0.39
N THR A 161 -31.66 5.11 -0.21
CA THR A 161 -31.21 4.36 -1.41
C THR A 161 -31.13 2.86 -1.12
N LEU A 162 -30.49 2.44 -0.03
CA LEU A 162 -30.35 1.03 0.33
C LEU A 162 -31.70 0.36 0.65
N LYS A 163 -32.60 1.06 1.36
CA LYS A 163 -33.97 0.58 1.65
C LYS A 163 -34.84 0.47 0.39
N SER A 164 -34.53 1.21 -0.68
CA SER A 164 -35.27 1.12 -1.95
C SER A 164 -35.01 -0.17 -2.74
N MET A 165 -33.98 -0.95 -2.36
CA MET A 165 -33.54 -2.14 -3.09
C MET A 165 -33.81 -3.41 -2.26
N PRO A 166 -34.75 -4.28 -2.66
CA PRO A 166 -35.13 -5.47 -1.88
C PRO A 166 -33.94 -6.37 -1.52
N GLN A 167 -32.98 -6.53 -2.45
CA GLN A 167 -31.80 -7.36 -2.21
C GLN A 167 -30.91 -6.83 -1.08
N TYR A 168 -30.77 -5.51 -0.94
CA TYR A 168 -30.01 -4.94 0.17
C TYR A 168 -30.74 -5.14 1.49
N VAL A 169 -32.06 -4.95 1.53
CA VAL A 169 -32.86 -5.20 2.74
C VAL A 169 -32.67 -6.65 3.22
N GLU A 170 -32.67 -7.62 2.30
CA GLU A 170 -32.38 -9.02 2.61
C GLU A 170 -30.96 -9.21 3.15
N TRP A 171 -29.95 -8.69 2.47
CA TRP A 171 -28.55 -8.82 2.91
C TRP A 171 -28.28 -8.17 4.27
N PHE A 172 -28.86 -7.00 4.55
CA PHE A 172 -28.78 -6.36 5.87
C PHE A 172 -29.47 -7.21 6.94
N SER A 173 -30.63 -7.78 6.64
CA SER A 173 -31.35 -8.65 7.59
C SER A 173 -30.56 -9.91 7.93
N ALA A 174 -29.86 -10.49 6.94
CA ALA A 174 -28.98 -11.64 7.16
C ALA A 174 -27.71 -11.27 7.94
N ALA A 175 -27.06 -10.15 7.60
CA ALA A 175 -25.81 -9.71 8.20
C ALA A 175 -25.96 -9.20 9.65
N PHE A 176 -27.15 -8.73 10.02
CA PHE A 176 -27.46 -8.14 11.33
C PHE A 176 -28.70 -8.80 11.95
N ALA A 177 -28.75 -10.13 11.90
CA ALA A 177 -29.84 -10.90 12.49
C ALA A 177 -30.00 -10.57 13.98
N GLY A 178 -31.21 -10.17 14.37
CA GLY A 178 -31.55 -9.73 15.73
C GLY A 178 -31.77 -8.23 15.88
N ASP A 179 -31.33 -7.42 14.92
CA ASP A 179 -31.65 -5.98 14.90
C ASP A 179 -33.09 -5.76 14.42
N ALA A 180 -33.83 -4.89 15.11
CA ALA A 180 -35.20 -4.55 14.73
C ALA A 180 -35.30 -3.73 13.43
N ASP A 181 -34.30 -2.87 13.16
CA ASP A 181 -34.10 -2.20 11.88
C ASP A 181 -32.63 -2.40 11.47
N PRO A 182 -32.32 -3.39 10.61
CA PRO A 182 -30.94 -3.72 10.28
C PRO A 182 -30.31 -2.74 9.28
N VAL A 183 -31.11 -2.01 8.49
CA VAL A 183 -30.61 -1.09 7.45
C VAL A 183 -30.36 0.29 8.07
N THR A 184 -29.23 0.41 8.77
CA THR A 184 -28.79 1.65 9.43
C THR A 184 -27.41 2.07 8.93
N PHE A 185 -27.06 3.35 9.12
CA PHE A 185 -25.75 3.85 8.69
C PHE A 185 -24.60 3.25 9.51
N ASP A 186 -24.88 2.86 10.75
CA ASP A 186 -23.94 2.13 11.60
C ASP A 186 -23.68 0.71 11.09
N ASN A 187 -24.73 0.00 10.68
CA ASN A 187 -24.60 -1.33 10.11
C ASN A 187 -23.99 -1.30 8.70
N PHE A 188 -24.24 -0.25 7.93
CA PHE A 188 -23.53 0.03 6.68
C PHE A 188 -22.01 0.10 6.92
N ALA A 189 -21.57 0.91 7.90
CA ALA A 189 -20.15 1.03 8.23
C ALA A 189 -19.55 -0.28 8.75
N LYS A 190 -20.27 -1.01 9.63
CA LYS A 190 -19.83 -2.32 10.14
C LYS A 190 -19.69 -3.37 9.03
N ALA A 191 -20.57 -3.35 8.03
CA ALA A 191 -20.48 -4.28 6.90
C ALA A 191 -19.25 -3.98 6.05
N ILE A 192 -19.00 -2.71 5.72
CA ILE A 192 -17.78 -2.30 5.00
C ILE A 192 -16.53 -2.69 5.77
N GLU A 193 -16.45 -2.34 7.06
CA GLU A 193 -15.33 -2.73 7.93
C GLU A 193 -15.10 -4.25 7.93
N ALA A 194 -16.19 -5.04 7.91
CA ALA A 194 -16.07 -6.49 7.87
C ALA A 194 -15.48 -7.01 6.56
N PHE A 195 -15.77 -6.36 5.43
CA PHE A 195 -15.13 -6.66 4.16
C PHE A 195 -13.67 -6.19 4.15
N GLU A 196 -13.39 -4.97 4.60
CA GLU A 196 -12.03 -4.41 4.67
C GLU A 196 -11.10 -5.25 5.55
N ALA A 197 -11.60 -5.82 6.64
CA ALA A 197 -10.85 -6.75 7.48
C ALA A 197 -10.36 -8.00 6.71
N THR A 198 -10.98 -8.35 5.59
CA THR A 198 -10.54 -9.48 4.74
C THR A 198 -9.43 -9.10 3.76
N LEU A 199 -9.14 -7.81 3.58
CA LEU A 199 -8.16 -7.30 2.61
C LEU A 199 -6.73 -7.38 3.15
N VAL A 200 -6.32 -8.58 3.57
CA VAL A 200 -4.98 -8.87 4.13
C VAL A 200 -4.08 -9.46 3.05
N THR A 201 -2.83 -8.99 2.96
CA THR A 201 -1.89 -9.40 1.91
C THR A 201 -0.55 -9.90 2.48
N PRO A 202 -0.47 -11.17 2.94
CA PRO A 202 0.78 -11.75 3.38
C PRO A 202 1.84 -11.74 2.26
N ALA A 203 3.09 -11.43 2.63
CA ALA A 203 4.23 -11.24 1.74
C ALA A 203 5.37 -12.22 2.06
N PRO A 204 6.40 -12.34 1.20
CA PRO A 204 7.58 -13.16 1.50
C PRO A 204 8.29 -12.77 2.80
N PHE A 205 8.20 -11.50 3.22
CA PHE A 205 8.71 -11.07 4.53
C PHE A 205 7.96 -11.74 5.70
N ASP A 206 6.63 -11.91 5.60
CA ASP A 206 5.85 -12.63 6.62
C ASP A 206 6.24 -14.11 6.69
N ALA A 207 6.50 -14.75 5.54
CA ALA A 207 7.00 -16.13 5.49
C ALA A 207 8.39 -16.25 6.15
N PHE A 208 9.28 -15.29 5.91
CA PHE A 208 10.57 -15.20 6.59
C PHE A 208 10.41 -15.08 8.11
N LEU A 209 9.54 -14.18 8.59
CA LEU A 209 9.26 -14.04 10.03
C LEU A 209 8.69 -15.35 10.63
N ASN A 210 7.90 -16.09 9.86
CA ASN A 210 7.36 -17.39 10.25
C ASN A 210 8.34 -18.57 10.12
N GLY A 211 9.61 -18.31 9.76
CA GLY A 211 10.69 -19.30 9.81
C GLY A 211 11.18 -19.82 8.45
N ASP A 212 10.64 -19.34 7.33
CA ASP A 212 11.14 -19.68 6.00
C ASP A 212 12.31 -18.77 5.60
N ASP A 213 13.53 -19.19 5.91
CA ASP A 213 14.74 -18.45 5.53
C ASP A 213 14.93 -18.31 4.02
N ALA A 214 14.30 -19.14 3.20
CA ALA A 214 14.41 -19.07 1.74
C ALA A 214 13.43 -18.06 1.11
N ALA A 215 12.46 -17.54 1.88
CA ALA A 215 11.47 -16.60 1.39
C ALA A 215 12.06 -15.21 1.01
N MET A 216 13.27 -14.89 1.48
CA MET A 216 13.95 -13.65 1.16
C MET A 216 15.30 -13.90 0.49
N THR A 217 15.59 -13.13 -0.56
CA THR A 217 16.91 -13.11 -1.21
C THR A 217 17.97 -12.52 -0.29
N SER A 218 19.25 -12.77 -0.59
CA SER A 218 20.36 -12.17 0.15
C SER A 218 20.31 -10.63 0.15
N GLU A 219 19.94 -10.03 -0.98
CA GLU A 219 19.77 -8.58 -1.12
C GLU A 219 18.65 -8.05 -0.21
N GLN A 220 17.51 -8.73 -0.15
CA GLN A 220 16.40 -8.34 0.72
C GLN A 220 16.78 -8.44 2.21
N LYS A 221 17.56 -9.46 2.59
CA LYS A 221 18.07 -9.61 3.97
C LYS A 221 19.08 -8.50 4.34
N GLN A 222 19.92 -8.08 3.40
CA GLN A 222 20.79 -6.91 3.59
C GLN A 222 19.97 -5.63 3.74
N GLY A 223 18.94 -5.44 2.92
CA GLY A 223 18.02 -4.32 3.04
C GLY A 223 17.29 -4.27 4.39
N LEU A 224 16.81 -5.42 4.88
CA LEU A 224 16.19 -5.54 6.21
C LEU A 224 17.18 -5.21 7.33
N THR A 225 18.43 -5.70 7.22
CA THR A 225 19.50 -5.38 8.18
C THR A 225 19.69 -3.86 8.25
N LEU A 226 19.89 -3.23 7.09
CA LEU A 226 20.07 -1.79 6.99
C LEU A 226 18.88 -1.01 7.55
N PHE A 227 17.65 -1.43 7.24
CA PHE A 227 16.42 -0.79 7.73
C PHE A 227 16.39 -0.73 9.27
N MET A 228 16.68 -1.86 9.92
CA MET A 228 16.70 -1.94 11.39
C MET A 228 17.88 -1.18 12.00
N GLU A 229 19.07 -1.23 11.40
CA GLU A 229 20.25 -0.52 11.89
C GLU A 229 20.12 1.00 11.79
N LYS A 230 19.37 1.50 10.80
CA LYS A 230 19.07 2.92 10.64
C LYS A 230 17.91 3.40 11.51
N GLY A 231 17.21 2.49 12.19
CA GLY A 231 16.10 2.83 13.09
C GLY A 231 14.88 3.38 12.34
N CYS A 232 14.63 2.89 11.12
CA CYS A 232 13.38 3.11 10.40
C CYS A 232 12.24 2.32 11.05
#